data_AF-A0A143BTE6-F1
#
_entry.id   AF-A0A143BTE6-F1
#
_cell.length_a   1.000
_cell.length_b   1.000
_cell.length_c   1.000
_cell.angle_alpha   90.00
_cell.angle_beta   90.00
_cell.angle_gamma   90.00
#
_symmetry.space_group_name_H-M   'P 1'
#
loop_
_entity.id
_entity.type
_entity.pdbx_description
1 polymer ?
#
loop_
_entity_poly.entity_id
_entity_poly.type
_entity_poly.pdbx_seq_one_letter_code
_entity_poly.pdbx_strand_id
1 'polypeptide(L)'
;MRRQWQIALNAALDSGEERRTISSADVARKEDVTTETATQTLRFCCEVGLFSGGRGKFAVTEAGWTVVQRWQEDQTYARLLLQGVFVSHWSVPVADVALRPGPLPAEELGRRLLGDLPGKPRRGMYLVEWLALALLVHRDQQGMVWPAPALRAAASSGVGALPAPVREAELEQPSGQDLDALMGMTNRKLDELDEQDPQRFRAFLDNLTQLVKSLPA
;
A
#
# COMPACT_ATOMS: atom_id res chain seq x y z
N MET A 1 -11.53 14.50 4.04
CA MET A 1 -10.70 15.14 2.99
C MET A 1 -10.96 14.45 1.65
N ARG A 2 -10.53 15.05 0.53
CA ARG A 2 -10.53 14.42 -0.82
C ARG A 2 -9.19 14.59 -1.57
N ARG A 3 -8.21 15.26 -0.96
CA ARG A 3 -7.02 15.80 -1.66
C ARG A 3 -6.04 14.73 -2.15
N GLN A 4 -5.82 13.66 -1.39
CA GLN A 4 -4.94 12.56 -1.81
C GLN A 4 -5.49 11.86 -3.07
N TRP A 5 -6.80 11.62 -3.11
CA TRP A 5 -7.47 11.07 -4.29
C TRP A 5 -7.42 12.04 -5.49
N GLN A 6 -7.63 13.34 -5.26
CA GLN A 6 -7.53 14.34 -6.33
C GLN A 6 -6.13 14.39 -6.98
N ILE A 7 -5.07 14.32 -6.16
CA ILE A 7 -3.68 14.26 -6.65
C ILE A 7 -3.48 13.01 -7.51
N ALA A 8 -3.98 11.84 -7.07
CA ALA A 8 -3.88 10.59 -7.82
C ALA A 8 -4.65 10.65 -9.15
N LEU A 9 -5.89 11.16 -9.15
CA LEU A 9 -6.68 11.38 -10.37
C LEU A 9 -5.97 12.30 -11.37
N ASN A 10 -5.52 13.47 -10.91
CA ASN A 10 -4.91 14.47 -11.80
C ASN A 10 -3.58 13.98 -12.36
N ALA A 11 -2.76 13.30 -11.55
CA ALA A 11 -1.54 12.63 -12.00
C ALA A 11 -1.83 11.53 -13.04
N ALA A 12 -2.90 10.75 -12.87
CA ALA A 12 -3.26 9.72 -13.84
C ALA A 12 -3.73 10.32 -15.17
N LEU A 13 -4.45 11.45 -15.13
CA LEU A 13 -4.80 12.23 -16.33
C LEU A 13 -3.59 12.81 -17.05
N ASP A 14 -2.56 13.26 -16.33
CA ASP A 14 -1.31 13.75 -16.94
C ASP A 14 -0.50 12.61 -17.61
N SER A 15 -0.46 11.44 -16.96
CA SER A 15 0.14 10.21 -17.50
C SER A 15 -0.62 9.74 -18.76
N GLY A 16 -1.95 9.75 -18.70
CA GLY A 16 -2.85 9.46 -19.82
C GLY A 16 -2.93 7.99 -20.23
N GLU A 17 -3.70 7.70 -21.27
CA GLU A 17 -3.86 6.37 -21.88
C GLU A 17 -2.53 5.79 -22.41
N GLU A 18 -1.67 6.68 -22.92
CA GLU A 18 -0.29 6.39 -23.33
C GLU A 18 0.62 5.98 -22.15
N ARG A 19 0.14 6.09 -20.90
CA ARG A 19 0.86 5.72 -19.66
C ARG A 19 2.23 6.40 -19.57
N ARG A 20 2.29 7.67 -19.95
CA ARG A 20 3.54 8.45 -19.99
C ARG A 20 4.11 8.62 -18.60
N THR A 21 5.44 8.63 -18.52
CA THR A 21 6.13 8.90 -17.27
C THR A 21 6.00 10.37 -16.87
N ILE A 22 5.43 10.62 -15.69
CA ILE A 22 5.32 11.93 -15.04
C ILE A 22 6.32 12.03 -13.88
N SER A 23 6.68 13.26 -13.48
CA SER A 23 7.48 13.49 -12.28
C SER A 23 6.62 13.92 -11.09
N SER A 24 6.95 13.48 -9.88
CA SER A 24 6.27 13.95 -8.67
C SER A 24 6.52 15.43 -8.37
N ALA A 25 7.56 16.04 -8.95
CA ALA A 25 7.83 17.47 -8.84
C ALA A 25 6.88 18.31 -9.71
N ASP A 26 6.49 17.83 -10.89
CA ASP A 26 5.51 18.50 -11.74
C ASP A 26 4.09 18.33 -11.19
N VAL A 27 3.75 17.14 -10.69
CA VAL A 27 2.49 16.90 -9.95
C VAL A 27 2.42 17.80 -8.72
N ALA A 28 3.50 17.92 -7.94
CA ALA A 28 3.55 18.81 -6.77
C ALA A 28 3.32 20.28 -7.13
N ARG A 29 3.92 20.76 -8.23
CA ARG A 29 3.75 22.14 -8.73
C ARG A 29 2.31 22.40 -9.21
N LYS A 30 1.71 21.44 -9.93
CA LYS A 30 0.34 21.55 -10.47
C LYS A 30 -0.73 21.46 -9.38
N GLU A 31 -0.51 20.60 -8.38
CA GLU A 31 -1.44 20.36 -7.27
C GLU A 31 -1.20 21.27 -6.05
N ASP A 32 -0.28 22.23 -6.12
CA ASP A 32 0.09 23.11 -4.99
C ASP A 32 0.32 22.34 -3.68
N VAL A 33 1.25 21.38 -3.72
CA VAL A 33 1.67 20.57 -2.56
C VAL A 33 3.19 20.40 -2.54
N THR A 34 3.74 19.92 -1.42
CA THR A 34 5.16 19.57 -1.36
C THR A 34 5.48 18.36 -2.23
N THR A 35 6.68 18.32 -2.81
CA THR A 35 7.20 17.16 -3.56
C THR A 35 7.20 15.88 -2.72
N GLU A 36 7.42 15.99 -1.41
CA GLU A 36 7.26 14.87 -0.47
C GLU A 36 5.82 14.33 -0.49
N THR A 37 4.82 15.21 -0.40
CA THR A 37 3.40 14.84 -0.42
C THR A 37 3.05 14.12 -1.71
N ALA A 38 3.34 14.73 -2.88
CA ALA A 38 3.07 14.11 -4.17
C ALA A 38 3.79 12.76 -4.34
N THR A 39 5.05 12.66 -3.90
CA THR A 39 5.81 11.40 -3.95
C THR A 39 5.22 10.33 -3.02
N GLN A 40 4.76 10.69 -1.82
CA GLN A 40 4.11 9.74 -0.91
C GLN A 40 2.74 9.29 -1.44
N THR A 41 1.94 10.21 -2.02
CA THR A 41 0.67 9.85 -2.69
C THR A 41 0.91 8.86 -3.82
N LEU A 42 1.86 9.14 -4.73
CA LEU A 42 2.12 8.29 -5.89
C LEU A 42 2.77 6.96 -5.51
N ARG A 43 3.64 6.91 -4.49
CA ARG A 43 4.16 5.64 -3.95
C ARG A 43 3.05 4.77 -3.37
N PHE A 44 2.14 5.33 -2.57
CA PHE A 44 0.97 4.59 -2.10
C PHE A 44 0.11 4.11 -3.27
N CYS A 45 -0.06 4.92 -4.31
CA CYS A 45 -0.77 4.50 -5.52
C CYS A 45 -0.05 3.38 -6.29
N CYS A 46 1.28 3.24 -6.17
CA CYS A 46 2.02 2.06 -6.64
C CYS A 46 1.81 0.83 -5.74
N GLU A 47 1.77 1.00 -4.41
CA GLU A 47 1.51 -0.09 -3.45
C GLU A 47 0.11 -0.72 -3.68
N VAL A 48 -0.88 0.08 -4.06
CA VAL A 48 -2.20 -0.41 -4.50
C VAL A 48 -2.29 -0.68 -6.01
N GLY A 49 -1.20 -0.64 -6.78
CA GLY A 49 -1.21 -1.03 -8.21
C GLY A 49 -1.95 -0.11 -9.18
N LEU A 50 -2.34 1.11 -8.78
CA LEU A 50 -2.89 2.15 -9.67
C LEU A 50 -1.80 2.85 -10.49
N PHE A 51 -0.57 2.86 -9.99
CA PHE A 51 0.62 3.42 -10.64
C PHE A 51 1.78 2.42 -10.63
N SER A 52 2.80 2.71 -11.42
CA SER A 52 4.07 2.01 -11.47
C SER A 52 5.22 3.03 -11.48
N GLY A 53 6.44 2.57 -11.15
CA GLY A 53 7.64 3.41 -11.13
C GLY A 53 8.17 3.69 -9.72
N GLY A 54 9.07 4.66 -9.62
CA GLY A 54 9.83 4.95 -8.41
C GLY A 54 10.82 6.10 -8.59
N ARG A 55 11.59 6.43 -7.54
CA ARG A 55 12.60 7.52 -7.54
C ARG A 55 12.07 8.87 -8.09
N GLY A 56 10.81 9.19 -7.82
CA GLY A 56 10.16 10.45 -8.23
C GLY A 56 9.58 10.45 -9.65
N LYS A 57 9.65 9.32 -10.37
CA LYS A 57 9.05 9.13 -11.70
C LYS A 57 8.00 8.02 -11.65
N PHE A 58 6.83 8.28 -12.21
CA PHE A 58 5.66 7.41 -12.10
C PHE A 58 4.92 7.34 -13.44
N ALA A 59 4.20 6.24 -13.68
CA ALA A 59 3.27 6.08 -14.80
C ALA A 59 2.01 5.38 -14.29
N VAL A 60 0.83 5.76 -14.79
CA VAL A 60 -0.42 5.09 -14.42
C VAL A 60 -0.41 3.65 -14.96
N THR A 61 -0.99 2.71 -14.21
CA THR A 61 -1.21 1.34 -14.73
C THR A 61 -2.47 1.31 -15.61
N GLU A 62 -2.70 0.19 -16.30
CA GLU A 62 -3.96 -0.04 -16.99
C GLU A 62 -5.16 0.05 -16.02
N ALA A 63 -5.08 -0.62 -14.88
CA ALA A 63 -6.11 -0.57 -13.83
C ALA A 63 -6.32 0.87 -13.31
N GLY A 64 -5.26 1.62 -13.05
CA GLY A 64 -5.34 3.03 -12.66
C GLY A 64 -6.02 3.89 -13.72
N TRP A 65 -5.68 3.69 -14.99
CA TRP A 65 -6.30 4.42 -16.10
C TRP A 65 -7.78 4.07 -16.26
N THR A 66 -8.16 2.79 -16.19
CA THR A 66 -9.58 2.37 -16.25
C THR A 66 -10.40 2.98 -15.12
N VAL A 67 -9.86 2.99 -13.88
CA VAL A 67 -10.53 3.66 -12.74
C VAL A 67 -10.73 5.15 -13.02
N VAL A 68 -9.73 5.83 -13.58
CA VAL A 68 -9.77 7.29 -13.85
C VAL A 68 -10.72 7.64 -14.98
N GLN A 69 -10.74 6.88 -16.08
CA GLN A 69 -11.72 7.03 -17.17
C GLN A 69 -13.14 6.87 -16.61
N ARG A 70 -13.42 5.76 -15.90
CA ARG A 70 -14.74 5.54 -15.31
C ARG A 70 -15.09 6.58 -14.26
N TRP A 71 -14.13 7.17 -13.54
CA TRP A 71 -14.43 8.21 -12.55
C TRP A 71 -15.06 9.47 -13.15
N GLN A 72 -14.78 9.76 -14.42
CA GLN A 72 -15.40 10.88 -15.15
C GLN A 72 -16.83 10.56 -15.62
N GLU A 73 -17.13 9.28 -15.90
CA GLU A 73 -18.40 8.82 -16.45
C GLU A 73 -19.39 8.35 -15.37
N ASP A 74 -18.95 7.43 -14.51
CA ASP A 74 -19.71 6.85 -13.40
C ASP A 74 -18.77 6.58 -12.20
N GLN A 75 -18.81 7.48 -11.23
CA GLN A 75 -18.06 7.36 -9.98
C GLN A 75 -18.45 6.11 -9.16
N THR A 76 -19.65 5.56 -9.33
CA THR A 76 -20.07 4.33 -8.64
C THR A 76 -19.29 3.14 -9.20
N TYR A 77 -19.29 2.98 -10.53
CA TYR A 77 -18.53 1.92 -11.18
C TYR A 77 -17.02 2.08 -11.00
N ALA A 78 -16.49 3.31 -11.06
CA ALA A 78 -15.08 3.58 -10.77
C ALA A 78 -14.67 3.16 -9.35
N ARG A 79 -15.56 3.32 -8.36
CA ARG A 79 -15.33 2.86 -6.98
C ARG A 79 -15.41 1.34 -6.83
N LEU A 80 -16.18 0.64 -7.66
CA LEU A 80 -16.17 -0.83 -7.73
C LEU A 80 -14.88 -1.36 -8.39
N LEU A 81 -14.36 -0.68 -9.41
CA LEU A 81 -13.03 -1.00 -9.95
C LEU A 81 -11.93 -0.76 -8.90
N LEU A 82 -11.99 0.37 -8.19
CA LEU A 82 -11.08 0.66 -7.07
C LEU A 82 -11.21 -0.36 -5.93
N GLN A 83 -12.41 -0.88 -5.66
CA GLN A 83 -12.62 -1.98 -4.72
C GLN A 83 -11.81 -3.21 -5.12
N GLY A 84 -11.95 -3.69 -6.37
CA GLY A 84 -11.23 -4.86 -6.86
C GLY A 84 -9.71 -4.72 -6.74
N VAL A 85 -9.19 -3.52 -6.98
CA VAL A 85 -7.77 -3.16 -6.78
C VAL A 85 -7.35 -3.24 -5.30
N PHE A 86 -8.23 -2.84 -4.37
CA PHE A 86 -7.93 -2.87 -2.93
C PHE A 86 -8.12 -4.24 -2.26
N VAL A 87 -8.86 -5.19 -2.83
CA VAL A 87 -9.19 -6.49 -2.20
C VAL A 87 -7.95 -7.22 -1.65
N SER A 88 -6.85 -7.21 -2.40
CA SER A 88 -5.60 -7.89 -2.03
C SER A 88 -4.65 -7.03 -1.18
N HIS A 89 -5.01 -5.80 -0.85
CA HIS A 89 -4.14 -4.89 -0.10
C HIS A 89 -4.12 -5.24 1.39
N TRP A 90 -2.95 -5.16 2.03
CA TRP A 90 -2.73 -5.59 3.42
C TRP A 90 -3.66 -4.93 4.44
N SER A 91 -4.18 -3.72 4.17
CA SER A 91 -5.09 -3.01 5.07
C SER A 91 -6.49 -3.65 5.14
N VAL A 92 -6.88 -4.49 4.19
CA VAL A 92 -8.18 -5.19 4.16
C VAL A 92 -8.35 -6.15 5.35
N PRO A 93 -7.48 -7.17 5.56
CA PRO A 93 -7.62 -8.05 6.72
C PRO A 93 -7.46 -7.30 8.06
N VAL A 94 -6.64 -6.25 8.11
CA VAL A 94 -6.49 -5.42 9.32
C VAL A 94 -7.78 -4.64 9.63
N ALA A 95 -8.42 -4.04 8.62
CA ALA A 95 -9.71 -3.36 8.76
C ALA A 95 -10.83 -4.34 9.14
N ASP A 96 -10.86 -5.54 8.54
CA ASP A 96 -11.85 -6.57 8.86
C ASP A 96 -11.78 -6.99 10.33
N VAL A 97 -10.58 -7.30 10.84
CA VAL A 97 -10.35 -7.66 12.24
C VAL A 97 -10.72 -6.50 13.16
N ALA A 98 -10.28 -5.28 12.85
CA ALA A 98 -10.56 -4.10 13.65
C ALA A 98 -12.07 -3.81 13.77
N LEU A 99 -12.82 -3.97 12.68
CA LEU A 99 -14.27 -3.73 12.59
C LEU A 99 -15.11 -4.99 12.87
N ARG A 100 -14.51 -6.11 13.27
CA ARG A 100 -15.24 -7.35 13.61
C ARG A 100 -16.17 -7.19 14.83
N PRO A 101 -15.78 -6.50 15.92
CA PRO A 101 -16.66 -6.30 17.08
C PRO A 101 -17.80 -5.30 16.85
N GLY A 102 -17.69 -4.42 15.84
CA GLY A 102 -18.62 -3.33 15.60
C GLY A 102 -17.95 -2.12 14.91
N PRO A 103 -18.69 -1.01 14.74
CA PRO A 103 -18.14 0.21 14.17
C PRO A 103 -17.15 0.91 15.12
N LEU A 104 -16.22 1.68 14.56
CA LEU A 104 -15.22 2.45 15.31
C LEU A 104 -15.16 3.90 14.81
N PRO A 105 -14.79 4.89 15.65
CA PRO A 105 -14.40 6.21 15.16
C PRO A 105 -13.30 6.09 14.09
N ALA A 106 -13.35 6.91 13.04
CA ALA A 106 -12.36 6.83 11.96
C ALA A 106 -10.91 7.02 12.45
N GLU A 107 -10.72 7.81 13.50
CA GLU A 107 -9.44 8.09 14.14
C GLU A 107 -8.91 6.90 14.97
N GLU A 108 -9.80 6.06 15.50
CA GLU A 108 -9.47 4.79 16.16
C GLU A 108 -9.11 3.72 15.12
N LEU A 109 -9.92 3.58 14.05
CA LEU A 109 -9.60 2.68 12.94
C LEU A 109 -8.29 3.08 12.25
N GLY A 110 -8.05 4.39 12.05
CA GLY A 110 -6.81 4.90 11.49
C GLY A 110 -5.59 4.56 12.34
N ARG A 111 -5.70 4.62 13.67
CA ARG A 111 -4.63 4.14 14.58
C ARG A 111 -4.39 2.64 14.44
N ARG A 112 -5.45 1.81 14.39
CA ARG A 112 -5.33 0.35 14.21
C ARG A 112 -4.74 -0.05 12.86
N LEU A 113 -5.08 0.70 11.80
CA LEU A 113 -4.53 0.50 10.46
C LEU A 113 -3.06 0.91 10.35
N LEU A 114 -2.60 1.86 11.17
CA LEU A 114 -1.17 2.16 11.27
C LEU A 114 -0.43 1.06 12.05
N GLY A 115 -1.03 0.56 13.13
CA GLY A 115 -0.35 -0.36 14.04
C GLY A 115 0.97 0.25 14.51
N ASP A 116 2.04 -0.53 14.44
CA ASP A 116 3.41 -0.11 14.76
C ASP A 116 4.17 0.49 13.57
N LEU A 117 3.52 0.75 12.44
CA LEU A 117 4.18 1.32 11.26
C LEU A 117 4.69 2.75 11.53
N PRO A 118 5.98 3.05 11.26
CA PRO A 118 6.54 4.36 11.53
C PRO A 118 5.90 5.44 10.65
N GLY A 119 5.29 6.46 11.27
CA GLY A 119 4.71 7.57 10.53
C GLY A 119 3.89 8.54 11.36
N LYS A 120 3.43 9.61 10.68
CA LYS A 120 2.48 10.57 11.25
C LYS A 120 1.09 9.90 11.35
N PRO A 121 0.35 9.99 12.47
CA PRO A 121 -0.98 9.37 12.65
C PRO A 121 -1.98 9.65 11.52
N ARG A 122 -1.84 10.81 10.87
CA ARG A 122 -2.60 11.24 9.68
C ARG A 122 -2.50 10.28 8.48
N ARG A 123 -1.47 9.42 8.39
CA ARG A 123 -1.39 8.35 7.37
C ARG A 123 -2.48 7.28 7.54
N GLY A 124 -2.77 6.89 8.79
CA GLY A 124 -3.87 5.97 9.10
C GLY A 124 -5.22 6.51 8.65
N MET A 125 -5.47 7.82 8.82
CA MET A 125 -6.68 8.47 8.31
C MET A 125 -6.79 8.40 6.79
N TYR A 126 -5.69 8.56 6.05
CA TYR A 126 -5.72 8.41 4.59
C TYR A 126 -6.10 6.98 4.20
N LEU A 127 -5.60 5.94 4.87
CA LEU A 127 -6.03 4.56 4.62
C LEU A 127 -7.53 4.36 4.84
N VAL A 128 -8.11 4.95 5.89
CA VAL A 128 -9.57 4.93 6.11
C VAL A 128 -10.32 5.63 4.97
N GLU A 129 -9.84 6.79 4.50
CA GLU A 129 -10.44 7.49 3.36
C GLU A 129 -10.37 6.67 2.06
N TRP A 130 -9.25 6.00 1.80
CA TRP A 130 -9.08 5.11 0.64
C TRP A 130 -9.98 3.87 0.71
N LEU A 131 -10.09 3.21 1.87
CA LEU A 131 -11.03 2.10 2.06
C LEU A 131 -12.50 2.53 1.89
N ALA A 132 -12.84 3.77 2.27
CA ALA A 132 -14.17 4.34 2.07
C ALA A 132 -14.44 4.68 0.59
N LEU A 133 -13.44 5.20 -0.13
CA LEU A 133 -13.51 5.40 -1.58
C LEU A 133 -13.72 4.05 -2.29
N ALA A 134 -12.95 3.02 -1.93
CA ALA A 134 -13.03 1.65 -2.43
C ALA A 134 -14.28 0.85 -1.95
N LEU A 135 -15.26 1.49 -1.30
CA LEU A 135 -16.50 0.86 -0.82
C LEU A 135 -16.29 -0.36 0.11
N LEU A 136 -15.14 -0.46 0.77
CA LEU A 136 -14.81 -1.50 1.75
C LEU A 136 -15.25 -1.09 3.17
N VAL A 137 -15.32 0.21 3.44
CA VAL A 137 -15.95 0.73 4.66
C VAL A 137 -16.93 1.85 4.32
N HIS A 138 -17.92 2.06 5.20
CA HIS A 138 -18.82 3.20 5.16
C HIS A 138 -18.54 4.11 6.36
N ARG A 139 -18.43 5.43 6.17
CA ARG A 139 -18.39 6.41 7.25
C ARG A 139 -19.75 7.11 7.35
N ASP A 140 -20.38 7.05 8.51
CA ASP A 140 -21.64 7.74 8.76
C ASP A 140 -21.45 9.25 9.09
N GLN A 141 -22.56 9.95 9.35
CA GLN A 141 -22.55 11.39 9.61
C GLN A 141 -21.92 11.75 10.97
N GLN A 142 -21.94 10.80 11.91
CA GLN A 142 -21.32 10.88 13.23
C GLN A 142 -19.81 10.60 13.18
N GLY A 143 -19.31 10.17 12.01
CA GLY A 143 -17.91 9.90 11.76
C GLY A 143 -17.45 8.49 12.15
N MET A 144 -18.38 7.62 12.55
CA MET A 144 -18.13 6.21 12.82
C MET A 144 -17.97 5.45 11.50
N VAL A 145 -17.10 4.44 11.51
CA VAL A 145 -16.76 3.63 10.35
C VAL A 145 -17.32 2.23 10.55
N TRP A 146 -18.13 1.81 9.59
CA TRP A 146 -18.81 0.52 9.52
C TRP A 146 -18.16 -0.35 8.43
N PRO A 147 -18.04 -1.67 8.64
CA PRO A 147 -17.55 -2.60 7.62
C PRO A 147 -18.60 -2.74 6.51
N ALA A 148 -18.21 -2.59 5.24
CA ALA A 148 -19.09 -2.92 4.13
C ALA A 148 -19.11 -4.44 3.88
N PRO A 149 -20.16 -5.01 3.24
CA PRO A 149 -20.21 -6.44 2.91
C PRO A 149 -18.99 -6.91 2.09
N ALA A 150 -18.49 -6.05 1.20
CA ALA A 150 -17.31 -6.32 0.38
C ALA A 150 -16.02 -6.52 1.20
N LEU A 151 -15.86 -5.87 2.35
CA LEU A 151 -14.71 -6.08 3.23
C LEU A 151 -14.72 -7.47 3.86
N ARG A 152 -15.90 -7.93 4.31
CA ARG A 152 -16.07 -9.29 4.83
C ARG A 152 -15.80 -10.33 3.74
N ALA A 153 -16.32 -10.11 2.54
CA ALA A 153 -16.09 -10.98 1.40
C ALA A 153 -14.60 -11.04 1.03
N ALA A 154 -13.93 -9.89 0.90
CA ALA A 154 -12.50 -9.79 0.59
C ALA A 154 -11.62 -10.49 1.63
N ALA A 155 -11.86 -10.25 2.93
CA ALA A 155 -11.13 -10.89 4.02
C ALA A 155 -11.39 -12.41 4.09
N SER A 156 -12.60 -12.87 3.72
CA SER A 156 -12.98 -14.30 3.74
C SER A 156 -12.46 -15.06 2.52
N SER A 157 -12.38 -14.42 1.35
CA SER A 157 -11.66 -14.95 0.18
C SER A 157 -10.15 -15.05 0.42
N GLY A 158 -9.65 -14.37 1.47
CA GLY A 158 -8.30 -14.51 2.01
C GLY A 158 -8.07 -15.74 2.90
N VAL A 159 -8.96 -16.75 2.90
CA VAL A 159 -8.64 -18.09 3.46
C VAL A 159 -7.67 -18.82 2.53
N GLY A 160 -6.46 -18.29 2.54
CA GLY A 160 -5.27 -18.73 1.87
C GLY A 160 -4.13 -18.18 2.70
N ALA A 161 -3.88 -18.81 3.85
CA ALA A 161 -2.55 -18.74 4.45
C ALA A 161 -1.54 -19.08 3.35
N LEU A 162 -0.39 -18.41 3.31
CA LEU A 162 0.72 -18.86 2.49
C LEU A 162 1.37 -20.08 3.17
N PRO A 163 1.22 -21.32 2.67
CA PRO A 163 2.40 -22.13 2.51
C PRO A 163 3.23 -21.45 1.41
N ALA A 164 4.52 -21.20 1.70
CA ALA A 164 5.44 -20.86 0.62
C ALA A 164 5.48 -22.03 -0.39
N PRO A 165 5.62 -21.77 -1.70
CA PRO A 165 5.77 -22.84 -2.67
C PRO A 165 7.07 -23.59 -2.40
N VAL A 166 6.97 -24.80 -1.84
CA VAL A 166 8.07 -25.76 -1.83
C VAL A 166 8.33 -26.14 -3.29
N ARG A 167 9.44 -25.63 -3.82
CA ARG A 167 9.93 -25.96 -5.15
C ARG A 167 11.21 -26.76 -4.97
N GLU A 168 11.06 -28.07 -4.81
CA GLU A 168 12.17 -29.01 -4.72
C GLU A 168 12.91 -29.08 -6.07
N ALA A 169 14.23 -28.83 -6.01
CA ALA A 169 15.36 -29.29 -6.86
C ALA A 169 15.15 -29.38 -8.41
N GLU A 170 16.03 -28.93 -9.31
CA GLU A 170 17.49 -28.64 -9.31
C GLU A 170 17.78 -27.42 -10.26
N LEU A 171 19.00 -26.93 -10.58
CA LEU A 171 20.41 -27.24 -10.28
C LEU A 171 21.19 -25.96 -9.88
N GLU A 172 22.34 -26.19 -9.24
CA GLU A 172 23.62 -25.44 -9.28
C GLU A 172 23.70 -24.03 -9.94
N GLN A 173 23.91 -22.98 -9.13
CA GLN A 173 25.24 -22.36 -8.85
C GLN A 173 25.09 -21.10 -7.94
N PRO A 174 26.13 -20.69 -7.19
CA PRO A 174 25.97 -19.77 -6.05
C PRO A 174 26.15 -18.27 -6.36
N SER A 175 25.86 -17.45 -5.34
CA SER A 175 26.05 -15.99 -5.22
C SER A 175 24.93 -15.08 -5.78
N GLY A 176 24.41 -14.19 -4.91
CA GLY A 176 23.54 -13.06 -5.27
C GLY A 176 22.28 -12.88 -4.43
N GLN A 177 21.58 -13.95 -4.06
CA GLN A 177 20.16 -13.87 -3.63
C GLN A 177 19.90 -13.32 -2.22
N ASP A 178 20.84 -13.41 -1.27
CA ASP A 178 20.60 -12.94 0.11
C ASP A 178 20.47 -11.41 0.24
N LEU A 179 20.89 -10.63 -0.76
CA LEU A 179 20.77 -9.16 -0.74
C LEU A 179 19.40 -8.65 -1.19
N ASP A 180 18.73 -9.31 -2.15
CA ASP A 180 17.39 -8.92 -2.58
C ASP A 180 16.30 -9.35 -1.57
N ALA A 181 16.57 -10.38 -0.76
CA ALA A 181 15.75 -10.69 0.41
C ALA A 181 15.86 -9.60 1.52
N LEU A 182 16.98 -8.87 1.57
CA LEU A 182 17.35 -7.98 2.67
C LEU A 182 16.53 -6.67 2.73
N MET A 183 15.99 -6.22 1.61
CA MET A 183 15.35 -4.89 1.46
C MET A 183 13.81 -4.91 1.56
N GLY A 184 13.21 -6.08 1.82
CA GLY A 184 11.75 -6.27 1.81
C GLY A 184 11.13 -6.85 3.09
N MET A 185 11.90 -7.04 4.16
CA MET A 185 11.39 -7.56 5.44
C MET A 185 10.78 -6.43 6.28
N THR A 186 9.53 -6.62 6.70
CA THR A 186 8.86 -5.78 7.70
C THR A 186 9.38 -6.11 9.10
N ASN A 187 9.33 -5.15 10.05
CA ASN A 187 9.81 -5.36 11.42
C ASN A 187 9.26 -6.65 12.07
N ARG A 188 7.97 -6.94 11.87
CA ARG A 188 7.34 -8.19 12.33
C ARG A 188 8.06 -9.46 11.85
N LYS A 189 8.60 -9.48 10.62
CA LYS A 189 9.39 -10.60 10.10
C LYS A 189 10.79 -10.67 10.69
N LEU A 190 11.30 -9.58 11.27
CA LEU A 190 12.56 -9.56 12.04
C LEU A 190 12.33 -10.09 13.45
N ASP A 191 11.22 -9.70 14.09
CA ASP A 191 10.81 -10.25 15.38
C ASP A 191 10.56 -11.77 15.27
N GLU A 192 9.80 -12.20 14.25
CA GLU A 192 9.58 -13.62 13.93
C GLU A 192 10.90 -14.36 13.56
N LEU A 193 11.93 -13.66 13.06
CA LEU A 193 13.25 -14.25 12.76
C LEU A 193 14.12 -14.39 14.02
N ASP A 194 14.12 -13.42 14.93
CA ASP A 194 14.85 -13.50 16.21
C ASP A 194 14.24 -14.57 17.12
N GLU A 195 12.91 -14.72 17.15
CA GLU A 195 12.24 -15.78 17.90
C GLU A 195 12.50 -17.20 17.35
N GLN A 196 12.62 -17.36 16.02
CA GLN A 196 12.73 -18.68 15.38
C GLN A 196 14.17 -19.10 15.05
N ASP A 197 15.06 -18.17 14.70
CA ASP A 197 16.47 -18.43 14.38
C ASP A 197 17.37 -17.23 14.80
N PRO A 198 17.71 -17.13 16.11
CA PRO A 198 18.54 -16.05 16.64
C PRO A 198 19.95 -15.97 16.01
N GLN A 199 20.45 -17.07 15.43
CA GLN A 199 21.77 -17.08 14.78
C GLN A 199 21.70 -16.40 13.42
N ARG A 200 20.65 -16.69 12.65
CA ARG A 200 20.37 -16.04 11.37
C ARG A 200 19.98 -14.57 11.53
N PHE A 201 19.27 -14.21 12.59
CA PHE A 201 19.00 -12.81 12.94
C PHE A 201 20.29 -12.03 13.25
N ARG A 202 21.24 -12.61 14.00
CA ARG A 202 22.55 -11.97 14.25
C ARG A 202 23.37 -11.80 12.98
N ALA A 203 23.46 -12.84 12.14
CA ALA A 203 24.14 -12.75 10.84
C ALA A 203 23.51 -11.67 9.93
N PHE A 204 22.18 -11.50 9.98
CA PHE A 204 21.47 -10.42 9.29
C PHE A 204 21.85 -9.02 9.81
N LEU A 205 21.92 -8.81 11.13
CA LEU A 205 22.37 -7.55 11.73
C LEU A 205 23.84 -7.23 11.42
N ASP A 206 24.71 -8.23 11.43
CA ASP A 206 26.12 -8.07 11.07
C ASP A 206 26.28 -7.68 9.59
N ASN A 207 25.53 -8.31 8.69
CA ASN A 207 25.52 -7.98 7.26
C ASN A 207 24.98 -6.55 7.00
N LEU A 208 23.89 -6.14 7.66
CA LEU A 208 23.41 -4.75 7.60
C LEU A 208 24.47 -3.76 8.11
N THR A 209 25.14 -4.09 9.21
CA THR A 209 26.19 -3.24 9.81
C THR A 209 27.40 -3.11 8.88
N GLN A 210 27.79 -4.18 8.18
CA GLN A 210 28.84 -4.12 7.16
C GLN A 210 28.40 -3.29 5.94
N LEU A 211 27.16 -3.46 5.48
CA LEU A 211 26.63 -2.75 4.33
C LEU A 211 26.55 -1.23 4.59
N VAL A 212 26.10 -0.81 5.77
CA VAL A 212 26.12 0.60 6.21
C VAL A 212 27.55 1.15 6.27
N LYS A 213 28.53 0.36 6.74
CA LYS A 213 29.96 0.75 6.74
C LYS A 213 30.60 0.82 5.35
N SER A 214 30.01 0.17 4.35
CA SER A 214 30.51 0.15 2.96
C SER A 214 29.99 1.29 2.08
N LEU A 215 29.00 2.06 2.56
CA LEU A 215 28.49 3.22 1.84
C LEU A 215 29.46 4.41 2.00
N PRO A 216 29.85 5.09 0.92
CA PRO A 216 30.63 6.32 1.01
C PRO A 216 29.81 7.44 1.67
N ALA A 217 30.50 8.26 2.47
CA ALA A 217 29.95 9.37 3.25
C ALA A 217 29.52 10.59 2.40
#